data_AF-A0A9P4J995-F1
#
_entry.id   AF-A0A9P4J995-F1
#
_cell.length_a   1.000
_cell.length_b   1.000
_cell.length_c   1.000
_cell.angle_alpha   90.00
_cell.angle_beta   90.00
_cell.angle_gamma   90.00
#
_symmetry.space_group_name_H-M   'P 1'
#
loop_
_entity.id
_entity.type
_entity.pdbx_description
1 polymer ?
#
loop_
_entity_poly.entity_id
_entity_poly.type
_entity_poly.pdbx_seq_one_letter_code
_entity_poly.pdbx_strand_id
1 'polypeptide(L)'
;MASTLDSSLPILEPHYPPRSDPSKPPSSEPPHLATLISALQLRAHVEGGYFAETDRAKLRIPNPFKDQGVQSTGQLAKAGYAADSTDATRAASTTILYLLTPGSPQGCFHRNRGRTIHTLIKGRGRYVLLHADEVTGPARAEVFTVGLDVAKGERVQWIVEGGKYKASYLLPDGEGRDEGLLIAETVVPGFEFEDHDFLTDERAAELLRPEQIKEVNWLLRGN
;
A
#
# COMPACT_ATOMS: atom_id res chain seq x y z
N MET A 1 -10.54 0.92 24.02
CA MET A 1 -11.50 -0.03 23.41
C MET A 1 -10.72 -0.95 22.47
N ALA A 2 -11.21 -2.17 22.20
CA ALA A 2 -10.57 -3.09 21.26
C ALA A 2 -10.96 -2.74 19.81
N SER A 3 -10.12 -3.14 18.85
CA SER A 3 -10.42 -2.96 17.43
C SER A 3 -11.64 -3.78 17.01
N THR A 4 -12.44 -3.22 16.12
CA THR A 4 -13.60 -3.86 15.47
C THR A 4 -13.19 -4.75 14.29
N LEU A 5 -11.94 -4.63 13.82
CA LEU A 5 -11.33 -5.50 12.81
C LEU A 5 -10.64 -6.71 13.45
N ASP A 6 -9.93 -6.50 14.56
CA ASP A 6 -9.23 -7.54 15.31
C ASP A 6 -9.31 -7.27 16.82
N SER A 7 -10.18 -8.00 17.51
CA SER A 7 -10.41 -7.81 18.95
C SER A 7 -9.18 -8.04 19.84
N SER A 8 -8.10 -8.66 19.32
CA SER A 8 -6.85 -8.83 20.05
C SER A 8 -5.99 -7.56 20.08
N LEU A 9 -6.32 -6.56 19.25
CA LEU A 9 -5.61 -5.29 19.14
C LEU A 9 -6.40 -4.15 19.80
N PRO A 10 -5.71 -3.07 20.24
CA PRO A 10 -6.37 -1.80 20.48
C PRO A 10 -6.98 -1.26 19.18
N ILE A 11 -7.93 -0.32 19.29
CA ILE A 11 -8.45 0.42 18.12
C ILE A 11 -7.28 0.92 17.27
N LEU A 12 -7.41 0.78 15.96
CA LEU A 12 -6.44 1.26 15.01
C LEU A 12 -6.51 2.79 14.94
N GLU A 13 -5.55 3.44 15.60
CA GLU A 13 -5.42 4.89 15.60
C GLU A 13 -4.10 5.31 14.94
N PRO A 14 -4.11 6.37 14.12
CA PRO A 14 -2.89 6.91 13.55
C PRO A 14 -2.10 7.66 14.61
N HIS A 15 -0.80 7.35 14.74
CA HIS A 15 0.10 8.13 15.60
C HIS A 15 0.44 9.50 14.99
N TYR A 16 0.66 9.52 13.67
CA TYR A 16 0.90 10.72 12.88
C TYR A 16 -0.40 11.15 12.19
N PRO A 17 -0.74 12.45 12.13
CA PRO A 17 -2.01 12.90 11.55
C PRO A 17 -2.19 12.42 10.11
N PRO A 18 -3.31 11.74 9.78
CA PRO A 18 -3.60 11.31 8.43
C PRO A 18 -3.77 12.51 7.48
N ARG A 19 -3.49 12.29 6.19
CA ARG A 19 -3.56 13.33 5.18
C ARG A 19 -4.95 13.40 4.58
N SER A 20 -5.49 14.61 4.43
CA SER A 20 -6.77 14.82 3.73
C SER A 20 -6.68 14.46 2.25
N ASP A 21 -5.54 14.78 1.61
CA ASP A 21 -5.18 14.32 0.28
C ASP A 21 -3.81 13.62 0.35
N PRO A 22 -3.80 12.28 0.52
CA PRO A 22 -2.57 11.48 0.59
C PRO A 22 -1.77 11.52 -0.72
N SER A 23 -2.40 11.78 -1.88
CA SER A 23 -1.71 11.78 -3.17
C SER A 23 -0.77 12.98 -3.37
N LYS A 24 -0.89 14.01 -2.52
CA LYS A 24 -0.05 15.21 -2.57
C LYS A 24 1.08 15.16 -1.54
N PRO A 25 2.29 15.61 -1.88
CA PRO A 25 3.37 15.70 -0.91
C PRO A 25 3.05 16.71 0.21
N PRO A 26 3.61 16.57 1.42
CA PRO A 26 3.62 17.62 2.44
C PRO A 26 4.37 18.87 2.01
N SER A 27 4.14 19.94 2.76
CA SER A 27 4.92 21.18 2.67
C SER A 27 6.37 20.98 3.12
N SER A 28 6.63 20.08 4.06
CA SER A 28 7.97 19.77 4.56
C SER A 28 8.05 18.36 5.17
N GLU A 29 9.27 17.85 5.23
CA GLU A 29 9.64 16.61 5.92
C GLU A 29 10.82 16.86 6.88
N PRO A 30 11.02 16.01 7.91
CA PRO A 30 12.24 16.03 8.71
C PRO A 30 13.51 16.01 7.83
N PRO A 31 14.58 16.76 8.16
CA PRO A 31 15.74 16.94 7.28
C PRO A 31 16.40 15.63 6.81
N HIS A 32 16.47 14.61 7.67
CA HIS A 32 17.03 13.30 7.30
C HIS A 32 16.13 12.56 6.30
N LEU A 33 14.80 12.66 6.44
CA LEU A 33 13.85 12.09 5.49
C LEU A 33 13.85 12.86 4.17
N ALA A 34 13.93 14.19 4.18
CA ALA A 34 14.10 14.99 2.97
C ALA A 34 15.37 14.62 2.20
N THR A 35 16.47 14.39 2.92
CA THR A 35 17.74 13.91 2.34
C THR A 35 17.58 12.52 1.73
N LEU A 36 16.91 11.60 2.44
CA LEU A 36 16.64 10.25 1.96
C LEU A 36 15.76 10.23 0.70
N ILE A 37 14.66 11.00 0.71
CA ILE A 37 13.74 11.18 -0.43
C ILE A 37 14.52 11.67 -1.65
N SER A 38 15.38 12.68 -1.47
CA SER A 38 16.20 13.22 -2.56
C SER A 38 17.23 12.21 -3.07
N ALA A 39 17.96 11.55 -2.18
CA ALA A 39 19.02 10.59 -2.54
C ALA A 39 18.48 9.36 -3.28
N LEU A 40 17.30 8.89 -2.91
CA LEU A 40 16.61 7.76 -3.55
C LEU A 40 15.68 8.18 -4.70
N GLN A 41 15.65 9.48 -5.03
CA GLN A 41 14.81 10.04 -6.09
C GLN A 41 13.32 9.69 -5.94
N LEU A 42 12.83 9.62 -4.71
CA LEU A 42 11.43 9.28 -4.42
C LEU A 42 10.52 10.45 -4.76
N ARG A 43 9.32 10.14 -5.25
CA ARG A 43 8.24 11.11 -5.54
C ARG A 43 6.97 10.71 -4.81
N ALA A 44 6.05 11.66 -4.59
CA ALA A 44 4.77 11.35 -3.95
C ALA A 44 4.03 10.24 -4.70
N HIS A 45 3.47 9.28 -3.95
CA HIS A 45 2.70 8.17 -4.50
C HIS A 45 1.20 8.48 -4.49
N VAL A 46 0.46 7.93 -5.46
CA VAL A 46 -0.99 8.15 -5.59
C VAL A 46 -1.80 7.59 -4.41
N GLU A 47 -1.26 6.58 -3.74
CA GLU A 47 -1.85 5.98 -2.53
C GLU A 47 -1.48 6.74 -1.24
N GLY A 48 -0.54 7.69 -1.30
CA GLY A 48 0.13 8.24 -0.13
C GLY A 48 1.54 7.69 0.08
N GLY A 49 2.36 8.40 0.84
CA GLY A 49 3.80 8.15 0.93
C GLY A 49 4.59 8.62 -0.29
N TYR A 50 5.79 8.08 -0.43
CA TYR A 50 6.71 8.33 -1.54
C TYR A 50 7.17 7.03 -2.18
N PHE A 51 7.50 7.04 -3.46
CA PHE A 51 7.99 5.86 -4.16
C PHE A 51 8.99 6.18 -5.29
N ALA A 52 9.72 5.16 -5.74
CA ALA A 52 10.42 5.15 -7.02
C ALA A 52 10.44 3.73 -7.60
N GLU A 53 10.12 3.58 -8.89
CA GLU A 53 10.37 2.32 -9.61
C GLU A 53 11.87 2.19 -9.86
N THR A 54 12.46 1.11 -9.35
CA THR A 54 13.92 0.86 -9.37
C THR A 54 14.30 -0.23 -10.37
N ASP A 55 13.38 -1.14 -10.69
CA ASP A 55 13.57 -2.16 -11.70
C ASP A 55 12.25 -2.49 -12.41
N ARG A 56 12.36 -2.76 -13.71
CA ARG A 56 11.30 -3.35 -14.53
C ARG A 56 11.95 -4.40 -15.43
N ALA A 57 11.54 -5.65 -15.24
CA ALA A 57 12.16 -6.76 -15.94
C ALA A 57 12.03 -6.60 -17.46
N LYS A 58 13.16 -6.78 -18.18
CA LYS A 58 13.17 -6.81 -19.65
C LYS A 58 12.45 -8.03 -20.21
N LEU A 59 12.41 -9.13 -19.44
CA LEU A 59 11.66 -10.32 -19.80
C LEU A 59 10.16 -10.00 -19.80
N ARG A 60 9.51 -10.32 -20.92
CA ARG A 60 8.07 -10.19 -21.12
C ARG A 60 7.42 -11.56 -20.97
N ILE A 61 6.29 -11.63 -20.26
CA ILE A 61 5.48 -12.84 -20.12
C ILE A 61 4.05 -12.60 -20.61
N PRO A 62 3.31 -13.63 -21.05
CA PRO A 62 1.89 -13.48 -21.39
C PRO A 62 1.12 -12.85 -20.23
N ASN A 63 0.25 -11.88 -20.52
CA ASN A 63 -0.57 -11.24 -19.49
C ASN A 63 -1.61 -12.23 -18.95
N PRO A 64 -1.53 -12.67 -17.68
CA PRO A 64 -2.49 -13.62 -17.12
C PRO A 64 -3.86 -12.97 -16.79
N PHE A 65 -3.97 -11.65 -16.87
CA PHE A 65 -5.18 -10.90 -16.48
C PHE A 65 -6.07 -10.50 -17.66
N LYS A 66 -5.64 -10.77 -18.90
CA LYS A 66 -6.29 -10.26 -20.13
C LYS A 66 -7.77 -10.66 -20.27
N ASP A 67 -8.11 -11.89 -19.91
CA ASP A 67 -9.45 -12.45 -20.12
C ASP A 67 -10.33 -12.39 -18.86
N GLN A 68 -9.91 -11.69 -17.80
CA GLN A 68 -10.64 -11.65 -16.53
C GLN A 68 -11.80 -10.64 -16.50
N GLY A 69 -12.15 -10.00 -17.62
CA GLY A 69 -13.42 -9.25 -17.79
C GLY A 69 -13.60 -7.99 -16.93
N VAL A 70 -12.62 -7.62 -16.11
CA VAL A 70 -12.69 -6.44 -15.26
C VAL A 70 -12.16 -5.25 -16.04
N GLN A 71 -13.04 -4.26 -16.28
CA GLN A 71 -12.71 -3.03 -17.00
C GLN A 71 -11.59 -2.29 -16.29
N SER A 72 -10.53 -1.95 -17.03
CA SER A 72 -9.51 -1.02 -16.55
C SER A 72 -10.20 0.27 -16.12
N THR A 73 -9.92 0.79 -14.92
CA THR A 73 -10.30 2.17 -14.54
C THR A 73 -9.37 3.18 -15.22
N GLY A 74 -9.08 2.95 -16.51
CA GLY A 74 -8.02 3.54 -17.34
C GLY A 74 -8.20 5.03 -17.64
N GLN A 75 -8.23 5.84 -16.60
CA GLN A 75 -8.19 7.31 -16.70
C GLN A 75 -7.26 7.96 -15.67
N LEU A 76 -6.46 7.20 -14.92
CA LEU A 76 -5.32 7.78 -14.20
C LEU A 76 -4.15 7.90 -15.18
N ALA A 77 -4.14 9.04 -15.89
CA ALA A 77 -3.07 9.43 -16.77
C ALA A 77 -1.69 9.31 -16.08
N LYS A 78 -0.84 8.43 -16.61
CA LYS A 78 0.64 8.46 -16.55
C LYS A 78 1.22 9.14 -15.29
N ALA A 79 0.96 8.61 -14.10
CA ALA A 79 1.58 9.08 -12.85
C ALA A 79 3.04 8.57 -12.74
N GLY A 80 3.84 8.83 -13.79
CA GLY A 80 5.28 8.59 -13.84
C GLY A 80 5.73 7.13 -13.98
N TYR A 81 4.82 6.16 -14.13
CA TYR A 81 5.17 4.78 -14.45
C TYR A 81 5.41 4.60 -15.96
N ALA A 82 6.35 3.71 -16.31
CA ALA A 82 6.51 3.27 -17.69
C ALA A 82 5.33 2.36 -18.06
N ALA A 83 4.54 2.75 -19.06
CA ALA A 83 3.40 1.97 -19.51
C ALA A 83 3.82 1.03 -20.66
N ASP A 84 3.31 -0.19 -20.63
CA ASP A 84 3.46 -1.11 -21.76
C ASP A 84 2.57 -0.69 -22.94
N SER A 85 3.08 -0.85 -24.17
CA SER A 85 2.35 -0.44 -25.38
C SER A 85 1.25 -1.42 -25.81
N THR A 86 1.19 -2.62 -25.21
CA THR A 86 0.19 -3.64 -25.53
C THR A 86 -0.21 -4.43 -24.29
N ASP A 87 -1.52 -4.60 -24.06
CA ASP A 87 -2.06 -5.39 -22.94
C ASP A 87 -1.88 -6.93 -23.10
N ALA A 88 -1.20 -7.37 -24.16
CA ALA A 88 -0.96 -8.78 -24.44
C ALA A 88 0.09 -9.43 -23.52
N THR A 89 0.97 -8.62 -22.92
CA THR A 89 2.06 -9.11 -22.06
C THR A 89 2.17 -8.25 -20.80
N ARG A 90 2.90 -8.75 -19.81
CA ARG A 90 3.41 -8.00 -18.66
C ARG A 90 4.92 -8.16 -18.56
N ALA A 91 5.60 -7.23 -17.90
CA ALA A 91 6.98 -7.46 -17.47
C ALA A 91 6.97 -8.65 -16.50
N ALA A 92 8.03 -9.45 -16.45
CA ALA A 92 8.09 -10.58 -15.52
C ALA A 92 7.98 -10.10 -14.06
N SER A 93 8.50 -8.90 -13.76
CA SER A 93 8.36 -8.23 -12.48
C SER A 93 8.61 -6.73 -12.60
N THR A 94 8.15 -5.97 -11.60
CA THR A 94 8.57 -4.59 -11.33
C THR A 94 8.93 -4.48 -9.85
N THR A 95 9.91 -3.66 -9.53
CA THR A 95 10.32 -3.40 -8.14
C THR A 95 10.34 -1.90 -7.85
N ILE A 96 9.74 -1.51 -6.73
CA ILE A 96 9.75 -0.13 -6.23
C ILE A 96 10.42 -0.05 -4.86
N LEU A 97 10.93 1.13 -4.53
CA LEU A 97 11.06 1.57 -3.14
C LEU A 97 9.80 2.33 -2.75
N TYR A 98 9.32 2.11 -1.52
CA TYR A 98 8.16 2.81 -0.96
C TYR A 98 8.46 3.30 0.46
N LEU A 99 8.12 4.55 0.75
CA LEU A 99 8.43 5.25 1.99
C LEU A 99 7.20 5.94 2.57
N LEU A 100 6.86 5.61 3.83
CA LEU A 100 5.98 6.44 4.66
C LEU A 100 6.80 7.33 5.59
N THR A 101 6.32 8.54 5.83
CA THR A 101 6.97 9.57 6.65
C THR A 101 5.96 10.20 7.60
N PRO A 102 6.37 10.93 8.65
CA PRO A 102 5.44 11.68 9.47
C PRO A 102 4.56 12.66 8.66
N GLY A 103 5.11 13.28 7.61
CA GLY A 103 4.39 14.20 6.73
C GLY A 103 3.45 13.51 5.72
N SER A 104 3.68 12.23 5.42
CA SER A 104 2.86 11.39 4.53
C SER A 104 2.77 9.96 5.11
N PRO A 105 1.96 9.78 6.19
CA PRO A 105 2.10 8.62 7.07
C PRO A 105 1.23 7.42 6.69
N GLN A 106 0.45 7.51 5.61
CA GLN A 106 -0.50 6.46 5.20
C GLN A 106 -0.33 6.11 3.73
N GLY A 107 -0.50 4.82 3.42
CA GLY A 107 -0.85 4.30 2.11
C GLY A 107 -2.29 3.81 2.15
N CYS A 108 -3.18 4.46 1.40
CA CYS A 108 -4.61 4.17 1.37
C CYS A 108 -4.91 2.76 0.82
N PHE A 109 -6.10 2.25 1.14
CA PHE A 109 -6.57 0.96 0.65
C PHE A 109 -6.59 0.91 -0.87
N HIS A 110 -5.78 0.02 -1.42
CA HIS A 110 -5.71 -0.29 -2.83
C HIS A 110 -5.47 -1.78 -3.04
N ARG A 111 -5.65 -2.23 -4.27
CA ARG A 111 -5.58 -3.65 -4.64
C ARG A 111 -4.89 -3.78 -5.97
N ASN A 112 -4.05 -4.82 -6.06
CA ASN A 112 -3.43 -5.24 -7.31
C ASN A 112 -3.98 -6.62 -7.72
N ARG A 113 -4.02 -6.91 -9.02
CA ARG A 113 -4.27 -8.29 -9.54
C ARG A 113 -3.05 -9.19 -9.38
N GLY A 114 -1.85 -8.62 -9.56
CA GLY A 114 -0.59 -9.28 -9.28
C GLY A 114 -0.34 -9.37 -7.78
N ARG A 115 0.34 -10.45 -7.36
CA ARG A 115 0.82 -10.55 -5.99
C ARG A 115 1.98 -9.57 -5.77
N THR A 116 2.08 -9.04 -4.55
CA THR A 116 3.16 -8.12 -4.16
C THR A 116 3.97 -8.72 -3.00
N ILE A 117 5.27 -8.83 -3.20
CA ILE A 117 6.25 -9.22 -2.19
C ILE A 117 6.79 -7.93 -1.58
N HIS A 118 6.71 -7.79 -0.26
CA HIS A 118 7.18 -6.61 0.46
C HIS A 118 8.35 -7.02 1.33
N THR A 119 9.43 -6.25 1.31
CA THR A 119 10.62 -6.47 2.14
C THR A 119 10.95 -5.21 2.90
N LEU A 120 11.02 -5.30 4.22
CA LEU A 120 11.41 -4.21 5.10
C LEU A 120 12.87 -3.83 4.83
N ILE A 121 13.13 -2.52 4.69
CA ILE A 121 14.49 -1.97 4.66
C ILE A 121 14.79 -1.29 5.99
N LYS A 122 13.90 -0.39 6.45
CA LYS A 122 14.02 0.25 7.77
C LYS A 122 12.67 0.74 8.29
N GLY A 123 12.64 1.00 9.59
CA GLY A 123 11.49 1.62 10.26
C GLY A 123 10.41 0.63 10.63
N ARG A 124 9.21 1.16 10.90
CA ARG A 124 8.11 0.40 11.49
C ARG A 124 6.75 0.88 11.01
N GLY A 125 5.82 -0.03 10.81
CA GLY A 125 4.47 0.31 10.37
C GLY A 125 3.46 -0.76 10.68
N ARG A 126 2.22 -0.48 10.31
CA ARG A 126 1.12 -1.44 10.38
C ARG A 126 0.50 -1.61 9.01
N TYR A 127 0.22 -2.85 8.66
CA TYR A 127 -0.56 -3.21 7.48
C TYR A 127 -1.96 -3.65 7.92
N VAL A 128 -2.95 -3.28 7.11
CA VAL A 128 -4.33 -3.73 7.22
C VAL A 128 -4.71 -4.31 5.86
N LEU A 129 -5.07 -5.60 5.84
CA LEU A 129 -5.51 -6.30 4.65
C LEU A 129 -6.99 -6.68 4.77
N LEU A 130 -7.74 -6.50 3.68
CA LEU A 130 -9.08 -7.06 3.53
C LEU A 130 -9.03 -8.18 2.48
N HIS A 131 -9.40 -9.40 2.89
CA HIS A 131 -9.39 -10.60 2.05
C HIS A 131 -10.64 -10.63 1.14
N ALA A 132 -10.74 -9.63 0.26
CA ALA A 132 -11.87 -9.42 -0.64
C ALA A 132 -11.90 -10.38 -1.83
N ASP A 133 -10.82 -11.13 -2.06
CA ASP A 133 -10.69 -12.22 -3.03
C ASP A 133 -11.43 -13.49 -2.59
N GLU A 134 -11.70 -13.63 -1.29
CA GLU A 134 -12.32 -14.82 -0.72
C GLU A 134 -13.86 -14.74 -0.71
N VAL A 135 -14.44 -13.55 -0.85
CA VAL A 135 -15.87 -13.30 -0.61
C VAL A 135 -16.48 -12.19 -1.48
N THR A 136 -17.80 -12.25 -1.65
CA THR A 136 -18.58 -11.13 -2.21
C THR A 136 -19.19 -10.20 -1.15
N GLY A 137 -19.26 -10.67 0.11
CA GLY A 137 -19.80 -9.94 1.26
C GLY A 137 -18.71 -9.54 2.27
N PRO A 138 -19.02 -9.53 3.58
CA PRO A 138 -18.08 -9.08 4.60
C PRO A 138 -16.75 -9.83 4.56
N ALA A 139 -15.66 -9.10 4.33
CA ALA A 139 -14.32 -9.66 4.25
C ALA A 139 -13.70 -9.81 5.65
N ARG A 140 -12.91 -10.87 5.80
CA ARG A 140 -12.00 -10.98 6.95
C ARG A 140 -10.94 -9.89 6.81
N ALA A 141 -10.63 -9.23 7.93
CA ALA A 141 -9.48 -8.35 8.05
C ALA A 141 -8.28 -9.10 8.62
N GLU A 142 -7.08 -8.74 8.18
CA GLU A 142 -5.81 -9.15 8.79
C GLU A 142 -5.00 -7.90 9.10
N VAL A 143 -4.55 -7.78 10.35
CA VAL A 143 -3.75 -6.65 10.81
C VAL A 143 -2.45 -7.17 11.37
N PHE A 144 -1.32 -6.60 10.94
CA PHE A 144 -0.02 -6.99 11.46
C PHE A 144 0.98 -5.83 11.45
N THR A 145 1.98 -5.94 12.30
CA THR A 145 3.06 -4.96 12.40
C THR A 145 4.26 -5.42 11.57
N VAL A 146 4.88 -4.46 10.88
CA VAL A 146 6.14 -4.64 10.15
C VAL A 146 7.22 -3.86 10.85
N GLY A 147 8.39 -4.46 11.01
CA GLY A 147 9.48 -3.94 11.82
C GLY A 147 10.52 -5.01 12.13
N LEU A 148 11.57 -4.63 12.85
CA LEU A 148 12.72 -5.50 13.12
C LEU A 148 12.57 -6.37 14.38
N ASP A 149 11.53 -6.16 15.20
CA ASP A 149 11.31 -6.95 16.41
C ASP A 149 10.61 -8.29 16.11
N VAL A 150 11.28 -9.12 15.33
CA VAL A 150 10.77 -10.43 14.86
C VAL A 150 10.43 -11.35 16.04
N ALA A 151 11.18 -11.26 17.13
CA ALA A 151 10.92 -12.03 18.34
C ALA A 151 9.56 -11.68 18.99
N LYS A 152 9.04 -10.48 18.74
CA LYS A 152 7.68 -10.05 19.14
C LYS A 152 6.63 -10.18 18.03
N GLY A 153 6.96 -10.85 16.93
CA GLY A 153 6.02 -11.16 15.84
C GLY A 153 5.94 -10.10 14.73
N GLU A 154 6.85 -9.12 14.71
CA GLU A 154 6.94 -8.18 13.59
C GLU A 154 7.45 -8.87 12.32
N ARG A 155 6.91 -8.47 11.17
CA ARG A 155 7.29 -9.05 9.87
C ARG A 155 8.34 -8.19 9.18
N VAL A 156 9.42 -8.83 8.72
CA VAL A 156 10.45 -8.21 7.86
C VAL A 156 10.22 -8.48 6.37
N GLN A 157 9.43 -9.50 6.05
CA GLN A 157 8.99 -9.80 4.70
C GLN A 157 7.57 -10.37 4.76
N TRP A 158 6.72 -9.96 3.82
CA TRP A 158 5.36 -10.49 3.71
C TRP A 158 4.88 -10.39 2.26
N ILE A 159 3.88 -11.22 1.93
CA ILE A 159 3.30 -11.29 0.61
C ILE A 159 1.83 -10.94 0.73
N VAL A 160 1.38 -10.02 -0.12
CA VAL A 160 -0.05 -9.78 -0.35
C VAL A 160 -0.38 -10.39 -1.69
N GLU A 161 -1.17 -11.46 -1.69
CA GLU A 161 -1.68 -12.06 -2.93
C GLU A 161 -2.65 -11.10 -3.63
N GLY A 162 -2.79 -11.26 -4.95
CA GLY A 162 -3.68 -10.44 -5.76
C GLY A 162 -5.14 -10.55 -5.32
N GLY A 163 -5.91 -9.48 -5.52
CA GLY A 163 -7.34 -9.46 -5.17
C GLY A 163 -7.65 -8.92 -3.76
N LYS A 164 -6.61 -8.75 -2.91
CA LYS A 164 -6.73 -8.21 -1.55
C LYS A 164 -6.57 -6.69 -1.54
N TYR A 165 -7.42 -5.99 -0.78
CA TYR A 165 -7.16 -4.59 -0.47
C TYR A 165 -6.11 -4.51 0.63
N LYS A 166 -5.05 -3.73 0.41
CA LYS A 166 -4.00 -3.44 1.39
C LYS A 166 -3.94 -1.94 1.68
N ALA A 167 -3.83 -1.60 2.94
CA ALA A 167 -3.46 -0.28 3.43
C ALA A 167 -2.29 -0.40 4.41
N SER A 168 -1.54 0.68 4.57
CA SER A 168 -0.46 0.73 5.53
C SER A 168 -0.36 2.09 6.19
N TYR A 169 0.19 2.13 7.40
CA TYR A 169 0.47 3.40 8.08
C TYR A 169 1.70 3.33 8.97
N LEU A 170 2.34 4.49 9.13
CA LEU A 170 3.56 4.66 9.89
C LEU A 170 3.28 4.50 11.39
N LEU A 171 4.12 3.71 12.06
CA LEU A 171 4.19 3.65 13.51
C LEU A 171 5.47 4.36 13.99
N PRO A 172 5.47 4.95 15.19
CA PRO A 172 6.70 5.47 15.76
C PRO A 172 7.69 4.32 15.97
N ASP A 173 8.97 4.61 15.77
CA ASP A 173 10.02 3.67 16.15
C ASP A 173 10.14 3.61 17.69
N GLY A 174 10.53 2.46 18.23
CA GLY A 174 10.58 2.21 19.68
C GLY A 174 11.52 3.14 20.45
N GLU A 175 12.41 3.84 19.74
CA GLU A 175 13.36 4.81 20.30
C GLU A 175 12.90 6.28 20.15
N GLY A 176 11.63 6.52 19.78
CA GLY A 176 11.08 7.88 19.67
C GLY A 176 11.65 8.70 18.52
N ARG A 177 12.22 8.03 17.51
CA ARG A 177 12.76 8.67 16.31
C ARG A 177 11.76 8.56 15.16
N ASP A 178 11.53 9.67 14.47
CA ASP A 178 10.71 9.75 13.26
C ASP A 178 11.48 9.22 12.04
N GLU A 179 11.81 7.93 12.05
CA GLU A 179 12.67 7.31 11.02
C GLU A 179 11.96 7.05 9.68
N GLY A 180 10.62 7.14 9.64
CA GLY A 180 9.81 6.69 8.51
C GLY A 180 9.78 5.16 8.38
N LEU A 181 9.03 4.65 7.41
CA LEU A 181 8.97 3.23 7.06
C LEU A 181 9.39 3.08 5.61
N LEU A 182 10.58 2.52 5.36
CA LEU A 182 11.08 2.26 4.01
C LEU A 182 11.04 0.75 3.74
N ILE A 183 10.45 0.40 2.59
CA ILE A 183 10.34 -0.98 2.12
C ILE A 183 10.69 -1.05 0.63
N ALA A 184 10.99 -2.24 0.15
CA ALA A 184 10.94 -2.58 -1.27
C ALA A 184 9.68 -3.40 -1.55
N GLU A 185 9.02 -3.15 -2.67
CA GLU A 185 7.92 -3.98 -3.16
C GLU A 185 8.24 -4.53 -4.54
N THR A 186 8.06 -5.84 -4.73
CA THR A 186 8.17 -6.50 -6.04
C THR A 186 6.81 -7.09 -6.43
N VAL A 187 6.27 -6.66 -7.56
CA VAL A 187 5.00 -7.16 -8.11
C VAL A 187 5.29 -8.18 -9.21
N VAL A 188 4.57 -9.31 -9.18
CA VAL A 188 4.68 -10.39 -10.17
C VAL A 188 3.28 -10.83 -10.63
N PRO A 189 2.97 -10.78 -11.94
CA PRO A 189 3.71 -10.07 -13.01
C PRO A 189 3.91 -8.59 -12.70
N GLY A 190 4.80 -7.93 -13.44
CA GLY A 190 5.12 -6.51 -13.25
C GLY A 190 3.88 -5.61 -13.27
N PHE A 191 3.92 -4.57 -12.45
CA PHE A 191 2.84 -3.61 -12.24
C PHE A 191 2.49 -2.85 -13.51
N GLU A 192 1.19 -2.82 -13.80
CA GLU A 192 0.53 -1.92 -14.74
C GLU A 192 -0.69 -1.30 -14.05
N PHE A 193 -1.04 -0.06 -14.39
CA PHE A 193 -2.12 0.67 -13.72
C PHE A 193 -3.49 0.02 -13.92
N GLU A 194 -3.68 -0.70 -15.03
CA GLU A 194 -4.91 -1.42 -15.36
C GLU A 194 -5.21 -2.55 -14.36
N ASP A 195 -4.20 -3.00 -13.63
CA ASP A 195 -4.29 -4.07 -12.64
C ASP A 195 -4.45 -3.53 -11.20
N HIS A 196 -4.56 -2.21 -11.04
CA HIS A 196 -4.63 -1.49 -9.77
C HIS A 196 -5.96 -0.75 -9.59
N ASP A 197 -6.62 -0.91 -8.44
CA ASP A 197 -7.75 -0.08 -8.03
C ASP A 197 -7.71 0.33 -6.55
N PHE A 198 -8.42 1.42 -6.22
CA PHE A 198 -8.62 1.87 -4.84
C PHE A 198 -9.91 1.30 -4.27
N LEU A 199 -9.96 1.10 -2.95
CA LEU A 199 -11.20 0.76 -2.26
C LEU A 199 -12.12 1.99 -2.25
N THR A 200 -13.27 1.90 -2.92
CA THR A 200 -14.30 2.96 -2.90
C THR A 200 -15.18 2.86 -1.64
N ASP A 201 -15.88 3.93 -1.30
CA ASP A 201 -16.83 3.95 -0.18
C ASP A 201 -17.92 2.88 -0.35
N GLU A 202 -18.44 2.71 -1.56
CA GLU A 202 -19.46 1.70 -1.87
C GLU A 202 -18.91 0.30 -1.65
N ARG A 203 -17.71 0.00 -2.17
CA ARG A 203 -17.11 -1.32 -2.00
C ARG A 203 -16.71 -1.57 -0.55
N ALA A 204 -16.30 -0.54 0.19
CA ALA A 204 -16.07 -0.65 1.64
C ALA A 204 -17.35 -1.01 2.40
N ALA A 205 -18.49 -0.41 2.03
CA ALA A 205 -19.80 -0.73 2.63
C ALA A 205 -20.27 -2.17 2.37
N GLU A 206 -19.82 -2.80 1.28
CA GLU A 206 -20.07 -4.21 0.99
C GLU A 206 -19.15 -5.15 1.80
N LEU A 207 -17.90 -4.73 2.02
CA LEU A 207 -16.86 -5.57 2.62
C LEU A 207 -16.75 -5.44 4.14
N LEU A 208 -17.22 -4.33 4.72
CA LEU A 208 -17.02 -4.00 6.14
C LEU A 208 -18.34 -3.61 6.81
N ARG A 209 -18.45 -3.91 8.10
CA ARG A 209 -19.55 -3.42 8.93
C ARG A 209 -19.38 -1.92 9.24
N PRO A 210 -20.45 -1.17 9.56
CA PRO A 210 -20.37 0.28 9.80
C PRO A 210 -19.34 0.69 10.85
N GLU A 211 -19.20 -0.07 11.93
CA GLU A 211 -18.21 0.17 12.98
C GLU A 211 -16.77 -0.06 12.52
N GLN A 212 -16.56 -1.02 11.60
CA GLN A 212 -15.27 -1.28 10.98
C GLN A 212 -14.88 -0.17 10.03
N ILE A 213 -15.82 0.30 9.20
CA ILE A 213 -15.61 1.45 8.31
C ILE A 213 -15.25 2.68 9.13
N LYS A 214 -15.96 2.95 10.22
CA LYS A 214 -15.66 4.08 11.10
C LYS A 214 -14.23 4.03 11.65
N GLU A 215 -13.71 2.85 11.95
CA GLU A 215 -12.36 2.67 12.46
C GLU A 215 -11.26 2.91 11.41
N VAL A 216 -11.51 2.57 10.15
CA VAL A 216 -10.49 2.66 9.08
C VAL A 216 -10.80 3.66 7.97
N ASN A 217 -11.82 4.51 8.11
CA ASN A 217 -12.20 5.51 7.10
C ASN A 217 -11.04 6.44 6.71
N TRP A 218 -10.12 6.73 7.64
CA TRP A 218 -8.95 7.55 7.41
C TRP A 218 -7.90 6.87 6.52
N LEU A 219 -8.00 5.56 6.29
CA LEU A 219 -7.21 4.80 5.32
C LEU A 219 -7.90 4.66 3.95
N LEU A 220 -9.15 5.11 3.80
CA LEU A 220 -9.77 5.20 2.48
C LEU A 220 -9.22 6.44 1.76
N ARG A 221 -9.19 6.36 0.43
CA ARG A 221 -8.85 7.54 -0.38
C ARG A 221 -10.09 8.44 -0.39
N GLY A 222 -9.96 9.65 0.14
CA GLY A 222 -11.06 10.63 0.06
C GLY A 222 -11.45 10.89 -1.40
N ASN A 223 -12.76 10.96 -1.66
CA ASN A 223 -13.32 11.36 -2.96
C ASN A 223 -13.01 12.82 -3.29
#